data_AF-A0A8T2FTX0-F1
#
_entry.id   AF-A0A8T2FTX0-F1
#
_cell.length_a   1.000
_cell.length_b   1.000
_cell.length_c   1.000
_cell.angle_alpha   90.00
_cell.angle_beta   90.00
_cell.angle_gamma   90.00
#
_symmetry.space_group_name_H-M   'P 1'
#
loop_
_entity.id
_entity.type
_entity.pdbx_description
1 polymer ?
#
loop_
_entity_poly.entity_id
_entity_poly.type
_entity_poly.pdbx_seq_one_letter_code
_entity_poly.pdbx_strand_id
1 'polypeptide(L)'
;MTNLGRQKRRLIREGKRKIDHHIETKLIVKILRACTTDDQNLLQHPNYYKVIAWTDPVEPYTTQVWVSKGNYWKYNTELAIPLDSPAKYLYLELFRKHSSRDPATSDGEVAIGRAKIRLPKDGKFSGAARLVDLNSDRCIVDKGTLELSLELIHTIVVT
;
A
#
# COMPACT_ATOMS: atom_id res chain seq x y z
N MET A 1 -23.34 -72.49 34.52
CA MET A 1 -22.69 -71.18 34.77
C MET A 1 -21.63 -70.97 33.71
N THR A 2 -21.77 -69.95 32.86
CA THR A 2 -20.70 -69.06 32.35
C THR A 2 -21.31 -68.10 31.31
N ASN A 3 -21.53 -66.85 31.73
CA ASN A 3 -21.94 -65.74 30.87
C ASN A 3 -20.74 -65.26 30.05
N LEU A 4 -20.75 -65.44 28.73
CA LEU A 4 -19.82 -64.76 27.83
C LEU A 4 -20.36 -63.37 27.51
N GLY A 5 -19.93 -62.38 28.31
CA GLY A 5 -20.18 -60.97 28.05
C GLY A 5 -19.54 -60.52 26.75
N ARG A 6 -20.36 -60.29 25.71
CA ARG A 6 -19.95 -59.57 24.50
C ARG A 6 -19.68 -58.11 24.84
N GLN A 7 -18.43 -57.80 25.15
CA GLN A 7 -17.95 -56.42 25.30
C GLN A 7 -17.98 -55.73 23.93
N LYS A 8 -19.03 -54.93 23.67
CA LYS A 8 -19.11 -54.05 22.49
C LYS A 8 -17.95 -53.05 22.55
N ARG A 9 -16.91 -53.26 21.73
CA ARG A 9 -15.90 -52.23 21.44
C ARG A 9 -16.59 -51.04 20.79
N ARG A 10 -16.81 -49.96 21.56
CA ARG A 10 -17.16 -48.64 21.02
C ARG A 10 -15.94 -48.14 20.24
N LEU A 11 -16.04 -48.15 18.91
CA LEU A 11 -15.13 -47.42 18.04
C LEU A 11 -15.36 -45.93 18.30
N ILE A 12 -14.44 -45.31 19.05
CA ILE A 12 -14.36 -43.86 19.19
C ILE A 12 -14.01 -43.34 17.79
N ARG A 13 -14.97 -42.68 17.13
CA ARG A 13 -14.69 -41.92 15.92
C ARG A 13 -13.84 -40.73 16.35
N GLU A 14 -12.56 -40.74 16.01
CA GLU A 14 -11.74 -39.52 16.05
C GLU A 14 -12.44 -38.48 15.17
N GLY A 15 -12.99 -37.45 15.82
CA GLY A 15 -13.55 -36.31 15.12
C GLY A 15 -12.46 -35.70 14.26
N LYS A 16 -12.66 -35.66 12.94
CA LYS A 16 -11.80 -34.91 12.02
C LYS A 16 -11.68 -33.49 12.57
N ARG A 17 -10.50 -33.13 13.09
CA ARG A 17 -10.17 -31.74 13.43
C ARG A 17 -10.36 -30.94 12.15
N LYS A 18 -11.34 -30.03 12.12
CA LYS A 18 -11.42 -29.02 11.06
C LYS A 18 -10.26 -28.07 11.32
N ILE A 19 -9.22 -28.20 10.53
CA ILE A 19 -8.20 -27.17 10.41
C ILE A 19 -8.91 -26.00 9.72
N ASP A 20 -9.13 -24.93 10.47
CA ASP A 20 -9.65 -23.70 9.89
C ASP A 20 -8.50 -23.05 9.13
N HIS A 21 -8.65 -22.89 7.83
CA HIS A 21 -7.63 -22.27 6.99
C HIS A 21 -8.02 -20.81 6.82
N HIS A 22 -7.29 -19.89 7.44
CA HIS A 22 -7.49 -18.47 7.23
C HIS A 22 -6.63 -18.02 6.04
N ILE A 23 -7.22 -17.28 5.10
CA ILE A 23 -6.46 -16.69 3.97
C ILE A 23 -6.11 -15.26 4.35
N GLU A 24 -4.84 -15.00 4.59
CA GLU A 24 -4.32 -13.63 4.70
C GLU A 24 -4.03 -13.09 3.31
N THR A 25 -4.46 -11.86 3.03
CA THR A 25 -4.14 -11.16 1.79
C THR A 25 -3.27 -9.95 2.10
N LYS A 26 -2.18 -9.78 1.35
CA LYS A 26 -1.28 -8.62 1.44
C LYS A 26 -1.16 -7.96 0.07
N LEU A 27 -1.22 -6.64 0.04
CA LEU A 27 -0.90 -5.82 -1.11
C LEU A 27 0.55 -5.37 -1.01
N ILE A 28 1.36 -5.76 -1.99
CA ILE A 28 2.72 -5.26 -2.15
C ILE A 28 2.68 -4.06 -3.11
N VAL A 29 3.10 -2.90 -2.63
CA VAL A 29 3.19 -1.66 -3.41
C VAL A 29 4.65 -1.31 -3.60
N LYS A 30 5.15 -1.40 -4.84
CA LYS A 30 6.50 -0.95 -5.19
C LYS A 30 6.46 0.39 -5.87
N ILE A 31 7.07 1.41 -5.28
CA ILE A 31 7.25 2.73 -5.88
C ILE A 31 8.57 2.71 -6.65
N LEU A 32 8.48 2.81 -7.98
CA LEU A 32 9.61 2.67 -8.92
C LEU A 32 10.22 4.03 -9.27
N ARG A 33 9.34 5.01 -9.51
CA ARG A 33 9.77 6.36 -9.84
C ARG A 33 8.71 7.37 -9.54
N ALA A 34 9.13 8.62 -9.37
CA ALA A 34 8.22 9.74 -9.40
C ALA A 34 8.82 10.97 -10.08
N CYS A 35 7.92 11.81 -10.57
CA CYS A 35 8.18 13.02 -11.35
C CYS A 35 7.08 14.02 -11.01
N THR A 36 7.42 15.26 -10.65
CA THR A 36 6.41 16.31 -10.41
C THR A 36 6.56 17.45 -11.39
N THR A 37 5.44 18.12 -11.70
CA THR A 37 5.43 19.21 -12.69
C THR A 37 6.29 20.41 -12.25
N ASP A 38 6.40 20.63 -10.95
CA ASP A 38 7.15 21.74 -10.34
C ASP A 38 8.66 21.43 -10.20
N ASP A 39 9.11 20.22 -10.57
CA ASP A 39 10.49 19.77 -10.39
C ASP A 39 11.53 20.43 -11.29
N GLN A 40 11.12 21.31 -12.21
CA GLN A 40 12.07 22.07 -13.03
C GLN A 40 13.01 22.97 -12.19
N ASN A 41 12.68 23.19 -10.91
CA ASN A 41 13.50 23.97 -9.97
C ASN A 41 14.30 23.12 -8.95
N LEU A 42 14.34 21.78 -9.07
CA LEU A 42 14.99 20.86 -8.12
C LEU A 42 16.50 21.07 -7.93
N LEU A 43 17.16 21.82 -8.81
CA LEU A 43 18.61 22.02 -8.76
C LEU A 43 19.05 23.01 -7.65
N GLN A 44 18.13 23.70 -6.97
CA GLN A 44 18.49 24.73 -5.98
C GLN A 44 18.64 24.20 -4.56
N HIS A 45 17.87 23.19 -4.12
CA HIS A 45 17.97 22.60 -2.78
C HIS A 45 17.55 21.12 -2.76
N PRO A 46 18.17 20.28 -1.90
CA PRO A 46 17.74 18.89 -1.77
C PRO A 46 16.32 18.85 -1.19
N ASN A 47 15.35 18.45 -2.02
CA ASN A 47 14.00 18.18 -1.55
C ASN A 47 13.92 16.73 -1.05
N TYR A 48 13.27 16.58 0.11
CA TYR A 48 13.02 15.30 0.74
C TYR A 48 11.59 14.88 0.45
N TYR A 49 11.36 13.62 0.09
CA TYR A 49 10.02 13.16 -0.28
C TYR A 49 9.67 11.87 0.44
N LYS A 50 8.37 11.65 0.64
CA LYS A 50 7.80 10.39 1.12
C LYS A 50 6.48 10.09 0.41
N VAL A 51 6.12 8.82 0.27
CA VAL A 51 4.78 8.39 -0.18
C VAL A 51 4.04 7.88 1.04
N ILE A 52 2.81 8.35 1.20
CA ILE A 52 1.85 7.77 2.15
C ILE A 52 0.80 7.01 1.35
N ALA A 53 0.51 5.79 1.76
CA ALA A 53 -0.41 4.87 1.12
C ALA A 53 -1.54 4.48 2.07
N TRP A 54 -2.76 4.41 1.52
CA TRP A 54 -3.98 4.12 2.26
C TRP A 54 -4.86 3.15 1.46
N THR A 55 -5.30 2.07 2.09
CA THR A 55 -6.33 1.16 1.57
C THR A 55 -7.66 1.34 2.31
N ASP A 56 -7.58 1.87 3.52
CA ASP A 56 -8.67 2.31 4.39
C ASP A 56 -8.24 3.62 5.10
N PRO A 57 -9.16 4.34 5.77
CA PRO A 57 -8.85 5.62 6.40
C PRO A 57 -8.23 5.49 7.80
N VAL A 58 -8.01 4.28 8.32
CA VAL A 58 -7.66 4.07 9.74
C VAL A 58 -6.16 4.16 9.95
N GLU A 59 -5.36 3.50 9.09
CA GLU A 59 -3.91 3.47 9.29
C GLU A 59 -3.11 3.67 7.97
N PRO A 60 -2.29 4.74 7.88
CA PRO A 60 -1.43 4.96 6.73
C PRO A 60 -0.17 4.09 6.76
N TYR A 61 0.27 3.69 5.57
CA TYR A 61 1.58 3.09 5.35
C TYR A 61 2.50 4.12 4.70
N THR A 62 3.64 4.38 5.32
CA THR A 62 4.57 5.43 4.88
C THR A 62 5.90 4.83 4.44
N THR A 63 6.40 5.26 3.29
CA THR A 63 7.74 4.89 2.83
C THR A 63 8.82 5.67 3.60
N GLN A 64 10.05 5.16 3.58
CA GLN A 64 11.21 5.94 4.05
C GLN A 64 11.34 7.26 3.28
N VAL A 65 11.85 8.30 3.94
CA VAL A 65 12.10 9.60 3.30
C VAL A 65 13.30 9.48 2.35
N TRP A 66 13.18 10.01 1.12
CA TRP A 66 14.27 10.03 0.14
C TRP A 66 14.63 11.43 -0.35
N VAL A 67 15.85 11.58 -0.87
CA VAL A 67 16.37 12.83 -1.45
C VAL A 67 16.35 12.73 -2.97
N SER A 68 15.80 13.73 -3.66
CA SER A 68 15.82 13.78 -5.13
C SER A 68 17.24 13.90 -5.68
N LYS A 69 17.59 13.09 -6.70
CA LYS A 69 18.81 13.23 -7.50
C LYS A 69 18.43 13.44 -8.97
N GLY A 70 18.50 14.69 -9.45
CA GLY A 70 18.13 15.05 -10.82
C GLY A 70 16.62 15.13 -11.07
N ASN A 71 16.21 15.13 -12.35
CA ASN A 71 14.83 15.40 -12.80
C ASN A 71 13.88 14.19 -12.66
N TYR A 72 14.39 13.04 -12.24
CA TYR A 72 13.59 11.85 -12.02
C TYR A 72 14.14 11.03 -10.87
N TRP A 73 13.25 10.45 -10.09
CA TRP A 73 13.65 9.70 -8.91
C TRP A 73 13.54 8.21 -9.22
N LYS A 74 14.66 7.52 -9.48
CA LYS A 74 14.62 6.04 -9.54
C LYS A 74 14.73 5.51 -8.12
N TYR A 75 13.66 4.90 -7.64
CA TYR A 75 13.62 4.30 -6.31
C TYR A 75 12.93 2.95 -6.39
N ASN A 76 13.24 2.03 -5.48
CA ASN A 76 12.62 0.71 -5.49
C ASN A 76 12.31 0.35 -4.05
N THR A 77 11.36 1.07 -3.46
CA THR A 77 10.84 0.67 -2.14
C THR A 77 9.48 0.09 -2.22
N GLU A 78 9.27 -0.77 -1.24
CA GLU A 78 8.15 -1.66 -1.12
C GLU A 78 7.40 -1.30 0.15
N LEU A 79 6.08 -1.21 0.05
CA LEU A 79 5.17 -1.25 1.19
C LEU A 79 4.42 -2.56 1.13
N ALA A 80 4.31 -3.24 2.27
CA ALA A 80 3.44 -4.39 2.42
C ALA A 80 2.25 -3.97 3.28
N ILE A 81 1.07 -3.97 2.67
CA ILE A 81 -0.18 -3.52 3.27
C ILE A 81 -1.07 -4.76 3.48
N PRO A 82 -1.32 -5.19 4.74
CA PRO A 82 -2.35 -6.17 5.05
C PRO A 82 -3.72 -5.71 4.53
N LEU A 83 -4.45 -6.62 3.91
CA LEU A 83 -5.84 -6.40 3.48
C LEU A 83 -6.76 -7.26 4.33
N ASP A 84 -7.08 -6.78 5.52
CA ASP A 84 -8.00 -7.45 6.45
C ASP A 84 -9.46 -7.45 5.93
N SER A 85 -9.75 -6.55 4.99
CA SER A 85 -11.02 -6.49 4.26
C SER A 85 -10.77 -6.19 2.78
N PRO A 86 -11.70 -6.53 1.87
CA PRO A 86 -11.53 -6.31 0.45
C PRO A 86 -11.51 -4.82 0.11
N ALA A 87 -10.30 -4.24 -0.02
CA ALA A 87 -10.10 -2.90 -0.52
C ALA A 87 -10.31 -2.87 -2.06
N LYS A 88 -10.93 -1.80 -2.55
CA LYS A 88 -11.14 -1.59 -4.00
C LYS A 88 -10.09 -0.65 -4.61
N TYR A 89 -9.54 0.23 -3.79
CA TYR A 89 -8.66 1.30 -4.23
C TYR A 89 -7.47 1.42 -3.28
N LEU A 90 -6.33 1.77 -3.86
CA LEU A 90 -5.18 2.32 -3.17
C LEU A 90 -5.18 3.83 -3.39
N TYR A 91 -5.10 4.57 -2.30
CA TYR A 91 -4.88 6.02 -2.32
C TYR A 91 -3.41 6.26 -1.98
N LEU A 92 -2.74 7.08 -2.79
CA LEU A 92 -1.36 7.49 -2.57
C LEU A 92 -1.29 9.00 -2.45
N GLU A 93 -0.46 9.48 -1.54
CA GLU A 93 -0.12 10.90 -1.41
C GLU A 93 1.39 11.05 -1.46
N LEU A 94 1.87 11.93 -2.34
CA LEU A 94 3.29 12.31 -2.39
C LEU A 94 3.48 13.55 -1.52
N PHE A 95 4.36 13.44 -0.53
CA PHE A 95 4.73 14.56 0.33
C PHE A 95 6.15 15.02 0.05
N ARG A 96 6.36 16.33 0.19
CA ARG A 96 7.67 16.97 0.29
C ARG A 96 7.91 17.44 1.73
N LYS A 97 9.07 17.11 2.27
CA LYS A 97 9.60 17.58 3.55
C LYS A 97 10.51 18.79 3.37
N HIS A 98 10.51 19.66 4.38
CA HIS A 98 11.35 20.85 4.47
C HIS A 98 11.14 21.84 3.31
N SER A 99 9.89 22.02 2.87
CA SER A 99 9.57 23.10 1.93
C SER A 99 9.68 24.45 2.66
N SER A 100 10.59 25.31 2.21
CA SER A 100 10.66 26.71 2.65
C SER A 100 9.76 27.64 1.83
N ARG A 101 9.15 27.13 0.76
CA ARG A 101 8.37 27.93 -0.21
C ARG A 101 6.85 27.82 -0.03
N ASP A 102 6.35 26.71 0.49
CA ASP A 102 4.91 26.48 0.62
C ASP A 102 4.48 26.48 2.09
N PRO A 103 3.24 26.88 2.40
CA PRO A 103 2.67 26.70 3.73
C PRO A 103 2.67 25.21 4.06
N ALA A 104 3.57 24.84 4.98
CA ALA A 104 3.75 23.47 5.41
C ALA A 104 2.92 23.18 6.66
N THR A 105 2.73 21.90 6.95
CA THR A 105 2.29 21.45 8.28
C THR A 105 3.30 21.88 9.36
N SER A 106 2.94 21.75 10.64
CA SER A 106 3.86 22.02 11.76
C SER A 106 5.20 21.29 11.64
N ASP A 107 5.21 20.18 10.90
CA ASP A 107 6.38 19.32 10.66
C ASP A 107 7.13 19.66 9.36
N GLY A 108 6.75 20.75 8.67
CA GLY A 108 7.40 21.18 7.43
C GLY A 108 7.05 20.30 6.22
N GLU A 109 5.97 19.53 6.29
CA GLU A 109 5.52 18.63 5.22
C GLU A 109 4.42 19.27 4.37
N VAL A 110 4.50 19.08 3.05
CA VAL A 110 3.58 19.60 2.04
C VAL A 110 3.14 18.46 1.13
N ALA A 111 1.83 18.25 0.99
CA ALA A 111 1.28 17.32 0.02
C ALA A 111 1.41 17.92 -1.39
N ILE A 112 2.11 17.23 -2.30
CA ILE A 112 2.30 17.70 -3.68
C ILE A 112 1.13 17.26 -4.56
N GLY A 113 0.65 16.04 -4.35
CA GLY A 113 -0.43 15.49 -5.15
C GLY A 113 -0.87 14.13 -4.63
N ARG A 114 -2.05 13.76 -5.06
CA ARG A 114 -2.75 12.53 -4.67
C ARG A 114 -3.04 11.68 -5.88
N ALA A 115 -2.99 10.37 -5.72
CA ALA A 115 -3.39 9.41 -6.73
C ALA A 115 -4.41 8.42 -6.15
N LYS A 116 -5.35 8.00 -6.99
CA LYS A 116 -6.32 6.95 -6.70
C LYS A 116 -6.16 5.85 -7.73
N ILE A 117 -5.82 4.65 -7.28
CA ILE A 117 -5.51 3.51 -8.13
C ILE A 117 -6.48 2.38 -7.80
N ARG A 118 -7.08 1.77 -8.80
CA ARG A 118 -7.90 0.57 -8.59
C ARG A 118 -6.98 -0.61 -8.33
N LEU A 119 -7.23 -1.37 -7.26
CA LEU A 119 -6.45 -2.57 -7.00
C LEU A 119 -6.67 -3.61 -8.11
N PRO A 120 -5.63 -4.37 -8.49
CA PRO A 120 -5.81 -5.53 -9.37
C PRO A 120 -6.76 -6.52 -8.69
N LYS A 121 -7.54 -7.26 -9.48
CA LYS A 121 -8.39 -8.33 -8.93
C LYS A 121 -7.57 -9.57 -8.62
N ASP A 122 -6.55 -9.79 -9.43
CA ASP A 122 -5.68 -10.95 -9.43
C ASP A 122 -4.31 -10.56 -10.02
N GLY A 123 -3.25 -11.21 -9.53
CA GLY A 123 -1.90 -11.05 -10.04
C GLY A 123 -1.27 -9.69 -9.76
N LYS A 124 -0.61 -9.15 -10.79
CA LYS A 124 0.27 -7.99 -10.70
C LYS A 124 -0.14 -6.89 -11.68
N PHE A 125 -0.10 -5.66 -11.21
CA PHE A 125 -0.25 -4.44 -12.01
C PHE A 125 1.07 -3.67 -12.02
N SER A 126 1.42 -3.04 -13.13
CA SER A 126 2.54 -2.10 -13.21
C SER A 126 2.15 -0.95 -14.13
N GLY A 127 2.42 0.28 -13.71
CA GLY A 127 2.05 1.45 -14.51
C GLY A 127 2.38 2.77 -13.82
N ALA A 128 1.96 3.85 -14.46
CA ALA A 128 2.08 5.20 -13.91
C ALA A 128 0.71 5.68 -13.39
N ALA A 129 0.67 6.16 -12.16
CA ALA A 129 -0.46 6.85 -11.57
C ALA A 129 -0.25 8.36 -11.66
N ARG A 130 -1.28 9.07 -12.14
CA ARG A 130 -1.28 10.54 -12.19
C ARG A 130 -1.47 11.10 -10.78
N LEU A 131 -0.62 12.04 -10.41
CA LEU A 131 -0.74 12.84 -9.21
C LEU A 131 -1.55 14.08 -9.54
N VAL A 132 -2.59 14.33 -8.74
CA VAL A 132 -3.45 15.50 -8.90
C VAL A 132 -3.65 16.22 -7.58
N ASP A 133 -3.98 17.50 -7.67
CA ASP A 133 -4.41 18.31 -6.54
C ASP A 133 -5.59 19.20 -6.95
N LEU A 134 -6.21 19.88 -5.99
CA LEU A 134 -7.29 20.83 -6.22
C LEU A 134 -6.79 22.26 -6.06
N ASN A 135 -7.06 23.12 -7.05
CA ASN A 135 -6.81 24.55 -6.92
C ASN A 135 -7.89 25.23 -6.03
N SER A 136 -7.80 26.56 -5.87
CA SER A 136 -8.77 27.39 -5.14
C SER A 136 -10.22 27.21 -5.61
N ASP A 137 -10.40 26.95 -6.91
CA ASP A 137 -11.70 26.79 -7.54
C ASP A 137 -12.19 25.33 -7.51
N ARG A 138 -11.46 24.45 -6.80
CA ARG A 138 -11.70 22.98 -6.72
C ARG A 138 -11.59 22.27 -8.06
N CYS A 139 -10.86 22.83 -9.01
CA CYS A 139 -10.52 22.19 -10.27
C CYS A 139 -9.30 21.28 -10.08
N ILE A 140 -9.31 20.14 -10.78
CA ILE A 140 -8.21 19.17 -10.78
C ILE A 140 -7.02 19.78 -11.54
N VAL A 141 -5.86 19.80 -10.89
CA VAL A 141 -4.58 20.24 -11.47
C VAL A 141 -3.63 19.05 -11.51
N ASP A 142 -2.91 18.88 -12.63
CA ASP A 142 -1.88 17.86 -12.77
C ASP A 142 -0.61 18.27 -12.00
N LYS A 143 -0.14 17.37 -11.15
CA LYS A 143 1.02 17.58 -10.28
C LYS A 143 2.17 16.65 -10.62
N GLY A 144 1.97 15.67 -11.50
CA GLY A 144 3.01 14.74 -11.94
C GLY A 144 2.56 13.29 -11.98
N THR A 145 3.52 12.38 -11.85
CA THR A 145 3.30 10.94 -11.96
C THR A 145 4.11 10.14 -10.93
N LEU A 146 3.51 9.05 -10.45
CA LEU A 146 4.19 7.96 -9.71
C LEU A 146 4.21 6.71 -10.61
N GLU A 147 5.37 6.23 -11.00
CA GLU A 147 5.52 4.89 -11.59
C GLU A 147 5.61 3.87 -10.45
N LEU A 148 4.78 2.83 -10.51
CA LEU A 148 4.65 1.83 -9.45
C LEU A 148 4.21 0.47 -9.97
N SER A 149 4.36 -0.55 -9.14
CA SER A 149 3.72 -1.85 -9.33
C SER A 149 2.98 -2.31 -8.08
N LEU A 150 1.89 -3.03 -8.28
CA LEU A 150 1.00 -3.58 -7.26
C LEU A 150 0.93 -5.09 -7.43
N GLU A 151 1.00 -5.84 -6.35
CA GLU A 151 0.89 -7.29 -6.37
C GLU A 151 0.07 -7.77 -5.17
N LEU A 152 -0.94 -8.60 -5.42
CA LEU A 152 -1.72 -9.24 -4.36
C LEU A 152 -1.11 -10.59 -4.04
N ILE A 153 -0.74 -10.80 -2.78
CA ILE A 153 -0.22 -12.05 -2.25
C ILE A 153 -1.27 -12.64 -1.31
N HIS A 154 -1.70 -13.87 -1.60
CA HIS A 154 -2.60 -14.65 -0.74
C HIS A 154 -1.78 -15.73 -0.03
N THR A 155 -1.82 -15.76 1.30
CA THR A 155 -1.12 -16.74 2.12
C THR A 155 -2.14 -17.55 2.91
N ILE A 156 -2.08 -18.88 2.80
CA ILE A 156 -2.89 -19.78 3.61
C ILE A 156 -2.19 -19.92 4.96
N VAL A 157 -2.84 -19.47 6.01
CA VAL A 157 -2.38 -19.63 7.39
C VAL A 157 -3.10 -20.83 7.99
N VAL A 158 -2.30 -21.81 8.41
CA VAL A 158 -2.77 -23.01 9.11
C VAL A 158 -2.73 -22.70 10.60
N THR A 159 -3.91 -22.52 11.20
CA THR A 159 -4.09 -22.37 12.65
C THR A 159 -4.39 -23.69 13.35
#